data_AF-A0A6J2RGJ3-F1
#
_entry.id   AF-A0A6J2RGJ3-F1
#
_cell.length_a   1.000
_cell.length_b   1.000
_cell.length_c   1.000
_cell.angle_alpha   90.00
_cell.angle_beta   90.00
_cell.angle_gamma   90.00
#
_symmetry.space_group_name_H-M   'P 1'
#
loop_
_entity.id
_entity.type
_entity.pdbx_description
1 polymer ?
#
loop_
_entity_poly.entity_id
_entity_poly.type
_entity_poly.pdbx_seq_one_letter_code
_entity_poly.pdbx_strand_id
1 'polypeptide(L)'
;MSRGICPRVNSCGSFWILSAVIFAVNVIDVDAYSCHEVRIAFQLRQVGPLHRVPKTPGTDVDLLVCKHQGPSCCTRKMEESYQLAVKRETLHNIQSYSYELEHLISGHSDAFQDMFQYLLSFSQGHLSSLLEGTYSSVSRHALPHVNQLFSSLSLYLRGANVSVEASVHQFFNNLFPLVYTRLINPGIEGSMMMGSEMGDCLRMIRQDVNPFGPHPDVMAQELAGALGAGRQLGLALEEGLEVMNATENVNMSKECVKVLVKMVYCSHCRGLTLIKPCVGYCLNVMRGCLASLSELDQPWRRYTSLLEQLTHAMAGHHSLELALLGVRGHVNEALLYAQLHGPLITATVDKVCGLSTGEPPSMQPTGPEVITSTVTSSSLPPSAAPSQPLPEQWLGQLAHLRSSFPLKPSKNNKHNLRTLSREFLMYLQRYKSFFAALPEMLCEGENVVDDSTCWSGDDVVESYTGRVVGNGLHAQRQNPEVNVRSPNPTLAEVKERLELFNQIFC
;
A
#
# COMPACT_ATOMS: atom_id res chain seq x y z
N MET A 1 -58.60 34.80 -98.87
CA MET A 1 -58.10 33.53 -98.26
C MET A 1 -56.96 33.86 -97.31
N SER A 2 -56.69 33.00 -96.32
CA SER A 2 -55.57 33.05 -95.33
C SER A 2 -55.50 34.33 -94.47
N ARG A 3 -56.02 34.33 -93.23
CA ARG A 3 -55.50 33.68 -91.98
C ARG A 3 -54.09 34.15 -91.60
N GLY A 4 -54.01 34.98 -90.57
CA GLY A 4 -52.77 35.29 -89.85
C GLY A 4 -52.46 34.28 -88.75
N ILE A 5 -51.22 34.29 -88.26
CA ILE A 5 -50.73 33.45 -87.16
C ILE A 5 -49.91 34.33 -86.21
N CYS A 6 -50.43 34.56 -85.00
CA CYS A 6 -49.63 35.07 -83.89
C CYS A 6 -49.01 33.88 -83.15
N PRO A 7 -47.69 33.85 -82.89
CA PRO A 7 -47.10 32.78 -82.09
C PRO A 7 -47.47 32.97 -80.61
N ARG A 8 -48.06 31.93 -80.00
CA ARG A 8 -48.25 31.84 -78.55
C ARG A 8 -46.88 31.72 -77.88
N VAL A 9 -46.52 32.70 -77.05
CA VAL A 9 -45.41 32.56 -76.10
C VAL A 9 -45.83 31.53 -75.04
N ASN A 10 -45.07 30.45 -74.93
CA ASN A 10 -45.48 29.27 -74.18
C ASN A 10 -45.15 29.44 -72.68
N SER A 11 -46.13 29.88 -71.88
CA SER A 11 -46.01 30.22 -70.45
C SER A 11 -45.66 29.04 -69.50
N CYS A 12 -45.24 27.90 -70.05
CA CYS A 12 -44.88 26.71 -69.28
C CYS A 12 -43.41 26.72 -68.83
N GLY A 13 -42.48 27.19 -69.68
CA GLY A 13 -41.04 27.16 -69.37
C GLY A 13 -40.66 27.96 -68.12
N SER A 14 -41.27 29.14 -67.93
CA SER A 14 -41.00 30.02 -66.79
C SER A 14 -41.37 29.39 -65.45
N PHE A 15 -42.44 28.60 -65.41
CA PHE A 15 -42.91 27.92 -64.20
C PHE A 15 -41.99 26.74 -63.81
N TRP A 16 -41.51 25.97 -64.78
CA TRP A 16 -40.53 24.92 -64.52
C TRP A 16 -39.18 25.48 -64.08
N ILE A 17 -38.74 26.61 -64.63
CA ILE A 17 -37.53 27.30 -64.19
C ILE A 17 -37.70 27.88 -62.77
N LEU A 18 -38.83 28.53 -62.46
CA LEU A 18 -39.08 28.99 -61.07
C LEU A 18 -39.16 27.82 -60.09
N SER A 19 -39.88 26.74 -60.42
CA SER A 19 -39.93 25.55 -59.55
C SER A 19 -38.55 24.91 -59.40
N ALA A 20 -37.74 24.80 -60.46
CA ALA A 20 -36.39 24.25 -60.36
C ALA A 20 -35.44 25.15 -59.55
N VAL A 21 -35.56 26.48 -59.66
CA VAL A 21 -34.79 27.42 -58.83
C VAL A 21 -35.28 27.39 -57.38
N ILE A 22 -36.58 27.33 -57.11
CA ILE A 22 -37.11 27.18 -55.76
C ILE A 22 -36.69 25.83 -55.17
N PHE A 23 -36.72 24.74 -55.93
CA PHE A 23 -36.26 23.44 -55.46
C PHE A 23 -34.73 23.43 -55.23
N ALA A 24 -33.94 24.05 -56.11
CA ALA A 24 -32.50 24.20 -55.91
C ALA A 24 -32.17 25.06 -54.67
N VAL A 25 -32.88 26.17 -54.45
CA VAL A 25 -32.72 27.01 -53.26
C VAL A 25 -33.14 26.28 -51.97
N ASN A 26 -34.15 25.40 -52.03
CA ASN A 26 -34.54 24.55 -50.88
C ASN A 26 -33.66 23.29 -50.70
N VAL A 27 -32.94 22.85 -51.74
CA VAL A 27 -32.02 21.68 -51.67
C VAL A 27 -30.59 22.09 -51.30
N ILE A 28 -30.22 23.36 -51.48
CA ILE A 28 -28.94 23.92 -51.02
C ILE A 28 -28.95 24.21 -49.50
N ASP A 29 -30.12 24.18 -48.83
CA ASP A 29 -30.25 24.33 -47.37
C ASP A 29 -30.29 22.97 -46.63
N VAL A 30 -29.63 21.95 -47.19
CA VAL A 30 -29.52 20.59 -46.61
C VAL A 30 -28.06 20.21 -46.32
N ASP A 31 -27.26 21.19 -45.91
CA ASP A 31 -26.17 20.97 -44.94
C ASP A 31 -26.64 21.51 -43.58
N ALA A 32 -27.68 20.87 -43.04
CA ALA A 32 -28.23 21.20 -41.74
C ALA A 32 -27.24 20.78 -40.64
N TYR A 33 -26.27 21.64 -40.36
CA TYR A 33 -25.33 21.50 -39.24
C TYR A 33 -26.10 21.10 -37.98
N SER A 34 -25.90 19.86 -37.53
CA SER A 34 -26.76 19.20 -36.54
C SER A 34 -25.91 18.60 -35.44
N CYS A 35 -26.28 18.87 -34.20
CA CYS A 35 -25.57 18.37 -33.01
C CYS A 35 -26.02 16.94 -32.63
N HIS A 36 -26.50 16.16 -33.60
CA HIS A 36 -27.03 14.80 -33.38
C HIS A 36 -25.96 13.85 -32.85
N GLU A 37 -24.79 13.79 -33.49
CA GLU A 37 -23.67 12.95 -33.03
C GLU A 37 -23.17 13.36 -31.65
N VAL A 38 -23.11 14.67 -31.39
CA VAL A 38 -22.76 15.22 -30.07
C VAL A 38 -23.77 14.80 -29.01
N ARG A 39 -25.07 14.78 -29.35
CA ARG A 39 -26.14 14.29 -28.48
C ARG A 39 -26.02 12.80 -28.19
N ILE A 40 -25.70 11.98 -29.19
CA ILE A 40 -25.45 10.54 -29.03
C ILE A 40 -24.25 10.32 -28.10
N ALA A 41 -23.11 10.96 -28.37
CA ALA A 41 -21.90 10.84 -27.54
C ALA A 41 -22.13 11.31 -26.09
N PHE A 42 -22.88 12.39 -25.88
CA PHE A 42 -23.27 12.90 -24.56
C PHE A 42 -24.19 11.93 -23.80
N GLN A 43 -25.03 11.17 -24.52
CA GLN A 43 -25.85 10.10 -23.95
C GLN A 43 -25.03 8.87 -23.59
N LEU A 44 -24.22 8.36 -24.52
CA LEU A 44 -23.43 7.13 -24.34
C LEU A 44 -22.43 7.25 -23.18
N ARG A 45 -21.73 8.38 -23.08
CA ARG A 45 -20.81 8.68 -21.95
C ARG A 45 -21.53 9.13 -20.66
N GLN A 46 -22.86 9.13 -20.64
CA GLN A 46 -23.68 9.52 -19.48
C GLN A 46 -23.23 10.85 -18.86
N VAL A 47 -23.01 11.88 -19.70
CA VAL A 47 -22.44 13.17 -19.29
C VAL A 47 -23.48 14.01 -18.53
N GLY A 48 -24.75 13.91 -18.92
CA GLY A 48 -25.83 14.60 -18.23
C GLY A 48 -27.16 14.61 -18.99
N PRO A 49 -28.10 15.50 -18.61
CA PRO A 49 -29.42 15.59 -19.24
C PRO A 49 -29.37 16.03 -20.70
N LEU A 50 -29.93 15.22 -21.60
CA LEU A 50 -29.88 15.44 -23.06
C LEU A 50 -30.52 16.75 -23.54
N HIS A 51 -31.40 17.37 -22.76
CA HIS A 51 -31.97 18.68 -23.11
C HIS A 51 -30.95 19.82 -23.04
N ARG A 52 -29.74 19.59 -22.48
CA ARG A 52 -28.64 20.56 -22.47
C ARG A 52 -27.91 20.65 -23.82
N VAL A 53 -28.03 19.61 -24.65
CA VAL A 53 -27.44 19.58 -25.99
C VAL A 53 -28.36 20.33 -26.97
N PRO A 54 -27.85 21.37 -27.65
CA PRO A 54 -28.63 22.09 -28.66
C PRO A 54 -28.96 21.18 -29.85
N LYS A 55 -29.94 21.56 -30.68
CA LYS A 55 -30.28 20.80 -31.89
C LYS A 55 -29.33 21.12 -33.05
N THR A 56 -29.08 22.41 -33.23
CA THR A 56 -28.15 22.99 -34.22
C THR A 56 -27.03 23.74 -33.49
N PRO A 57 -25.84 23.88 -34.08
CA PRO A 57 -24.79 24.69 -33.50
C PRO A 57 -25.18 26.17 -33.33
N GLY A 58 -24.55 26.84 -32.37
CA GLY A 58 -24.62 28.30 -32.21
C GLY A 58 -23.27 28.97 -32.47
N THR A 59 -23.27 30.18 -33.04
CA THR A 59 -22.05 30.95 -33.35
C THR A 59 -21.57 31.81 -32.17
N ASP A 60 -22.49 32.38 -31.39
CA ASP A 60 -22.19 33.30 -30.28
C ASP A 60 -22.41 32.62 -28.92
N VAL A 61 -21.54 31.66 -28.57
CA VAL A 61 -21.68 30.89 -27.31
C VAL A 61 -20.59 31.26 -26.30
N ASP A 62 -21.00 31.67 -25.10
CA ASP A 62 -20.11 31.94 -23.95
C ASP A 62 -19.54 30.63 -23.35
N LEU A 63 -18.60 30.03 -24.08
CA LEU A 63 -17.78 28.91 -23.62
C LEU A 63 -16.59 29.44 -22.79
N LEU A 64 -16.22 28.72 -21.73
CA LEU A 64 -15.08 29.07 -20.87
C LEU A 64 -13.84 28.22 -21.17
N VAL A 65 -14.02 26.98 -21.64
CA VAL A 65 -12.93 26.02 -21.85
C VAL A 65 -12.73 25.74 -23.35
N CYS A 66 -13.80 25.36 -24.04
CA CYS A 66 -13.79 24.91 -25.43
C CYS A 66 -13.91 26.05 -26.44
N LYS A 67 -13.30 27.21 -26.17
CA LYS A 67 -13.32 28.37 -27.07
C LYS A 67 -12.64 28.03 -28.38
N HIS A 68 -13.37 28.16 -29.49
CA HIS A 68 -12.88 27.95 -30.85
C HIS A 68 -13.55 28.95 -31.80
N GLN A 69 -13.05 29.05 -33.04
CA GLN A 69 -13.67 29.84 -34.09
C GLN A 69 -14.75 29.02 -34.80
N GLY A 70 -15.90 29.62 -35.07
CA GLY A 70 -17.00 29.01 -35.81
C GLY A 70 -18.13 28.46 -34.91
N PRO A 71 -19.07 27.70 -35.51
CA PRO A 71 -20.27 27.23 -34.84
C PRO A 71 -20.00 26.07 -33.87
N SER A 72 -20.58 26.15 -32.66
CA SER A 72 -20.39 25.20 -31.56
C SER A 72 -21.66 24.41 -31.21
N CYS A 73 -21.51 23.10 -31.00
CA CYS A 73 -22.53 22.21 -30.43
C CYS A 73 -22.56 22.17 -28.89
N CYS A 74 -21.71 22.93 -28.22
CA CYS A 74 -21.65 23.01 -26.76
C CYS A 74 -22.31 24.28 -26.23
N THR A 75 -22.86 24.19 -25.01
CA THR A 75 -23.26 25.34 -24.18
C THR A 75 -22.45 25.37 -22.90
N ARG A 76 -22.43 26.51 -22.19
CA ARG A 76 -21.79 26.63 -20.86
C ARG A 76 -22.27 25.56 -19.85
N LYS A 77 -23.56 25.21 -19.87
CA LYS A 77 -24.13 24.11 -19.06
C LYS A 77 -23.66 22.72 -19.49
N MET A 78 -23.26 22.55 -20.75
CA MET A 78 -22.59 21.33 -21.20
C MET A 78 -21.14 21.28 -20.71
N GLU A 79 -20.39 22.39 -20.76
CA GLU A 79 -19.04 22.46 -20.16
C GLU A 79 -19.05 22.11 -18.66
N GLU A 80 -19.99 22.67 -17.90
CA GLU A 80 -20.20 22.31 -16.49
C GLU A 80 -20.50 20.80 -16.31
N SER A 81 -21.23 20.20 -17.25
CA SER A 81 -21.50 18.75 -17.26
C SER A 81 -20.25 17.94 -17.62
N TYR A 82 -19.45 18.39 -18.58
CA TYR A 82 -18.17 17.78 -18.97
C TYR A 82 -17.13 17.85 -17.85
N GLN A 83 -17.07 18.94 -17.07
CA GLN A 83 -16.18 19.05 -15.92
C GLN A 83 -16.50 17.98 -14.85
N LEU A 84 -17.79 17.75 -14.56
CA LEU A 84 -18.23 16.69 -13.66
C LEU A 84 -17.97 15.30 -14.24
N ALA A 85 -18.28 15.10 -15.52
CA ALA A 85 -18.10 13.82 -16.20
C ALA A 85 -16.62 13.41 -16.28
N VAL A 86 -15.73 14.31 -16.73
CA VAL A 86 -14.30 14.01 -16.87
C VAL A 86 -13.64 13.76 -15.51
N LYS A 87 -13.99 14.54 -14.48
CA LYS A 87 -13.46 14.29 -13.12
C LYS A 87 -13.85 12.89 -12.63
N ARG A 88 -15.11 12.49 -12.80
CA ARG A 88 -15.60 11.15 -12.43
C ARG A 88 -14.91 10.05 -13.24
N GLU A 89 -14.85 10.19 -14.56
CA GLU A 89 -14.26 9.21 -15.49
C GLU A 89 -12.77 9.00 -15.21
N THR A 90 -11.99 10.09 -15.07
CA THR A 90 -10.56 9.99 -14.79
C THR A 90 -10.27 9.44 -13.39
N LEU A 91 -11.03 9.84 -12.35
CA LEU A 91 -10.86 9.26 -11.00
C LEU A 91 -11.23 7.77 -10.96
N HIS A 92 -12.33 7.37 -11.61
CA HIS A 92 -12.72 5.96 -11.72
C HIS A 92 -11.65 5.12 -12.41
N ASN A 93 -11.03 5.65 -13.49
CA ASN A 93 -9.97 4.93 -14.18
C ASN A 93 -8.71 4.81 -13.31
N ILE A 94 -8.34 5.85 -12.55
CA ILE A 94 -7.24 5.77 -11.56
C ILE A 94 -7.55 4.68 -10.52
N GLN A 95 -8.76 4.68 -9.96
CA GLN A 95 -9.22 3.66 -8.99
C GLN A 95 -9.18 2.24 -9.58
N SER A 96 -9.57 2.08 -10.85
CA SER A 96 -9.51 0.77 -11.52
C SER A 96 -8.08 0.25 -11.70
N TYR A 97 -7.06 1.12 -11.75
CA TYR A 97 -5.66 0.72 -11.80
C TYR A 97 -5.03 0.54 -10.41
N SER A 98 -5.47 1.28 -9.38
CA SER A 98 -5.01 1.09 -7.99
C SER A 98 -5.61 -0.16 -7.33
N TYR A 99 -6.86 -0.50 -7.65
CA TYR A 99 -7.62 -1.61 -7.05
C TYR A 99 -6.87 -2.93 -7.01
N GLU A 100 -6.26 -3.36 -8.13
CA GLU A 100 -5.51 -4.62 -8.22
C GLU A 100 -4.24 -4.60 -7.33
N LEU A 101 -3.60 -3.45 -7.17
CA LEU A 101 -2.43 -3.27 -6.30
C LEU A 101 -2.83 -3.26 -4.81
N GLU A 102 -3.90 -2.53 -4.47
CA GLU A 102 -4.47 -2.53 -3.13
C GLU A 102 -4.87 -3.95 -2.71
N HIS A 103 -5.59 -4.68 -3.57
CA HIS A 103 -6.05 -6.05 -3.30
C HIS A 103 -4.90 -7.04 -3.20
N LEU A 104 -3.82 -6.84 -3.98
CA LEU A 104 -2.59 -7.63 -3.87
C LEU A 104 -1.91 -7.48 -2.50
N ILE A 105 -1.77 -6.23 -2.01
CA ILE A 105 -1.15 -5.93 -0.71
C ILE A 105 -2.07 -6.41 0.43
N SER A 106 -3.36 -6.09 0.35
CA SER A 106 -4.38 -6.42 1.35
C SER A 106 -4.51 -7.93 1.52
N GLY A 107 -4.71 -8.67 0.42
CA GLY A 107 -4.83 -10.13 0.46
C GLY A 107 -3.54 -10.84 0.92
N HIS A 108 -2.36 -10.24 0.72
CA HIS A 108 -1.13 -10.78 1.31
C HIS A 108 -1.05 -10.49 2.82
N SER A 109 -1.47 -9.30 3.26
CA SER A 109 -1.55 -8.92 4.68
C SER A 109 -2.50 -9.82 5.46
N ASP A 110 -3.72 -10.03 4.96
CA ASP A 110 -4.71 -10.91 5.60
C ASP A 110 -4.19 -12.34 5.73
N ALA A 111 -3.70 -12.93 4.64
CA ALA A 111 -3.18 -14.30 4.64
C ALA A 111 -1.93 -14.48 5.54
N PHE A 112 -1.13 -13.43 5.69
CA PHE A 112 0.02 -13.39 6.59
C PHE A 112 -0.40 -13.30 8.06
N GLN A 113 -1.36 -12.43 8.38
CA GLN A 113 -1.93 -12.28 9.72
C GLN A 113 -2.65 -13.56 10.19
N ASP A 114 -3.44 -14.19 9.33
CA ASP A 114 -4.14 -15.46 9.59
C ASP A 114 -3.13 -16.57 9.95
N MET A 115 -2.05 -16.68 9.18
CA MET A 115 -0.99 -17.66 9.43
C MET A 115 -0.28 -17.42 10.76
N PHE A 116 0.04 -16.17 11.10
CA PHE A 116 0.66 -15.81 12.38
C PHE A 116 -0.25 -16.13 13.56
N GLN A 117 -1.54 -15.78 13.47
CA GLN A 117 -2.48 -16.03 14.54
C GLN A 117 -2.78 -17.54 14.69
N TYR A 118 -2.75 -18.31 13.60
CA TYR A 118 -2.76 -19.77 13.65
C TYR A 118 -1.54 -20.33 14.38
N LEU A 119 -0.32 -19.91 14.01
CA LEU A 119 0.92 -20.42 14.63
C LEU A 119 1.01 -20.07 16.12
N LEU A 120 0.61 -18.86 16.52
CA LEU A 120 0.54 -18.45 17.93
C LEU A 120 -0.45 -19.33 18.71
N SER A 121 -1.68 -19.48 18.21
CA SER A 121 -2.72 -20.29 18.85
C SER A 121 -2.32 -21.77 18.96
N PHE A 122 -1.70 -22.31 17.92
CA PHE A 122 -1.21 -23.69 17.88
C PHE A 122 -0.07 -23.92 18.88
N SER A 123 0.91 -23.02 18.92
CA SER A 123 2.02 -23.08 19.90
C SER A 123 1.52 -22.91 21.35
N GLN A 124 0.59 -21.98 21.58
CA GLN A 124 -0.07 -21.78 22.87
C GLN A 124 -0.77 -23.06 23.35
N GLY A 125 -1.56 -23.71 22.48
CA GLY A 125 -2.19 -25.00 22.77
C GLY A 125 -1.18 -26.11 23.07
N HIS A 126 -0.07 -26.16 22.32
CA HIS A 126 1.02 -27.12 22.54
C HIS A 126 1.75 -26.94 23.88
N LEU A 127 1.96 -25.69 24.33
CA LEU A 127 2.53 -25.42 25.65
C LEU A 127 1.54 -25.72 26.78
N SER A 128 0.27 -25.32 26.63
CA SER A 128 -0.79 -25.64 27.60
C SER A 128 -0.92 -27.15 27.79
N SER A 129 -0.94 -27.93 26.71
CA SER A 129 -1.01 -29.40 26.75
C SER A 129 0.20 -30.04 27.45
N LEU A 130 1.41 -29.49 27.29
CA LEU A 130 2.59 -29.93 28.05
C LEU A 130 2.41 -29.72 29.55
N LEU A 131 1.95 -28.53 29.95
CA LEU A 131 1.76 -28.19 31.36
C LEU A 131 0.66 -29.04 31.99
N GLU A 132 -0.47 -29.21 31.32
CA GLU A 132 -1.60 -30.03 31.79
C GLU A 132 -1.25 -31.51 31.90
N GLY A 133 -0.52 -32.07 30.92
CA GLY A 133 -0.16 -33.49 30.88
C GLY A 133 1.04 -33.87 31.74
N THR A 134 2.14 -33.12 31.66
CA THR A 134 3.42 -33.47 32.30
C THR A 134 3.63 -32.77 33.64
N TYR A 135 3.18 -31.52 33.78
CA TYR A 135 3.43 -30.66 34.94
C TYR A 135 2.13 -30.25 35.65
N SER A 136 1.23 -31.23 35.83
CA SER A 136 -0.16 -31.02 36.28
C SER A 136 -0.30 -30.35 37.66
N SER A 137 0.71 -30.44 38.53
CA SER A 137 0.76 -29.69 39.80
C SER A 137 0.87 -28.17 39.59
N VAL A 138 1.54 -27.73 38.53
CA VAL A 138 1.82 -26.31 38.21
C VAL A 138 0.77 -25.74 37.25
N SER A 139 0.23 -26.57 36.35
CA SER A 139 -0.61 -26.17 35.20
C SER A 139 -1.64 -25.07 35.51
N ARG A 140 -2.53 -25.28 36.48
CA ARG A 140 -3.63 -24.37 36.84
C ARG A 140 -3.19 -22.92 37.06
N HIS A 141 -2.00 -22.70 37.62
CA HIS A 141 -1.48 -21.37 37.90
C HIS A 141 -0.52 -20.86 36.80
N ALA A 142 0.06 -21.73 35.98
CA ALA A 142 0.90 -21.34 34.85
C ALA A 142 0.11 -20.98 33.58
N LEU A 143 -1.06 -21.59 33.34
CA LEU A 143 -1.88 -21.34 32.14
C LEU A 143 -2.26 -19.85 31.93
N PRO A 144 -2.60 -19.04 32.97
CA PRO A 144 -2.79 -17.61 32.81
C PRO A 144 -1.54 -16.88 32.27
N HIS A 145 -0.35 -17.29 32.69
CA HIS A 145 0.92 -16.71 32.23
C HIS A 145 1.28 -17.16 30.81
N VAL A 146 0.91 -18.38 30.41
CA VAL A 146 0.96 -18.83 29.00
C VAL A 146 0.08 -17.91 28.14
N ASN A 147 -1.18 -17.71 28.54
CA ASN A 147 -2.10 -16.84 27.80
C ASN A 147 -1.57 -15.40 27.70
N GLN A 148 -0.98 -14.87 28.77
CA GLN A 148 -0.33 -13.55 28.78
C GLN A 148 0.84 -13.48 27.80
N LEU A 149 1.74 -14.47 27.80
CA LEU A 149 2.88 -14.52 26.87
C LEU A 149 2.41 -14.47 25.41
N PHE A 150 1.52 -15.37 25.00
CA PHE A 150 1.06 -15.42 23.60
C PHE A 150 0.24 -14.19 23.20
N SER A 151 -0.48 -13.57 24.14
CA SER A 151 -1.14 -12.28 23.91
C SER A 151 -0.12 -11.16 23.64
N SER A 152 0.97 -11.10 24.42
CA SER A 152 2.07 -10.15 24.21
C SER A 152 2.79 -10.36 22.88
N LEU A 153 3.02 -11.61 22.47
CA LEU A 153 3.62 -11.92 21.16
C LEU A 153 2.68 -11.54 19.99
N SER A 154 1.37 -11.73 20.15
CA SER A 154 0.36 -11.28 19.16
C SER A 154 0.36 -9.75 19.03
N LEU A 155 0.42 -9.02 20.15
CA LEU A 155 0.53 -7.55 20.14
C LEU A 155 1.83 -7.07 19.49
N TYR A 156 2.97 -7.71 19.79
CA TYR A 156 4.26 -7.39 19.15
C TYR A 156 4.20 -7.50 17.63
N LEU A 157 3.62 -8.59 17.09
CA LEU A 157 3.50 -8.80 15.65
C LEU A 157 2.59 -7.77 14.97
N ARG A 158 1.56 -7.28 15.66
CA ARG A 158 0.68 -6.17 15.23
C ARG A 158 1.29 -4.79 15.49
N GLY A 159 2.62 -4.67 15.50
CA GLY A 159 3.31 -3.40 15.62
C GLY A 159 3.35 -2.75 17.02
N ALA A 160 2.70 -3.30 18.04
CA ALA A 160 2.62 -2.67 19.36
C ALA A 160 4.00 -2.54 20.05
N ASN A 161 4.16 -1.51 20.89
CA ASN A 161 5.41 -1.26 21.62
C ASN A 161 5.59 -2.22 22.83
N VAL A 162 5.83 -3.49 22.50
CA VAL A 162 6.12 -4.59 23.43
C VAL A 162 7.52 -5.12 23.11
N SER A 163 8.27 -5.61 24.09
CA SER A 163 9.50 -6.38 23.88
C SER A 163 9.20 -7.88 24.03
N VAL A 164 9.71 -8.68 23.09
CA VAL A 164 9.58 -10.14 23.11
C VAL A 164 10.38 -10.69 24.29
N GLU A 165 11.60 -10.21 24.47
CA GLU A 165 12.52 -10.58 25.54
C GLU A 165 11.88 -10.29 26.91
N ALA A 166 11.38 -9.07 27.12
CA ALA A 166 10.70 -8.69 28.36
C ALA A 166 9.48 -9.57 28.64
N SER A 167 8.71 -9.94 27.61
CA SER A 167 7.54 -10.83 27.75
C SER A 167 7.95 -12.26 28.14
N VAL A 168 9.03 -12.80 27.54
CA VAL A 168 9.58 -14.12 27.89
C VAL A 168 10.15 -14.12 29.31
N HIS A 169 10.92 -13.09 29.70
CA HIS A 169 11.42 -12.96 31.07
C HIS A 169 10.27 -12.83 32.08
N GLN A 170 9.23 -12.03 31.78
CA GLN A 170 8.05 -11.90 32.65
C GLN A 170 7.32 -13.23 32.82
N PHE A 171 7.17 -14.02 31.76
CA PHE A 171 6.59 -15.37 31.83
C PHE A 171 7.38 -16.26 32.81
N PHE A 172 8.70 -16.36 32.66
CA PHE A 172 9.53 -17.17 33.55
C PHE A 172 9.61 -16.61 34.99
N ASN A 173 9.60 -15.29 35.18
CA ASN A 173 9.56 -14.67 36.51
C ASN A 173 8.28 -15.06 37.27
N ASN A 174 7.15 -15.11 36.56
CA ASN A 174 5.88 -15.57 37.14
C ASN A 174 5.84 -17.10 37.34
N LEU A 175 6.54 -17.86 36.50
CA LEU A 175 6.62 -19.32 36.59
C LEU A 175 7.47 -19.79 37.79
N PHE A 176 8.56 -19.07 38.14
CA PHE A 176 9.50 -19.52 39.17
C PHE A 176 8.88 -19.79 40.55
N PRO A 177 8.06 -18.90 41.16
CA PRO A 177 7.41 -19.20 42.44
C PRO A 177 6.57 -20.49 42.42
N LEU A 178 5.90 -20.77 41.31
CA LEU A 178 5.08 -21.98 41.13
C LEU A 178 5.95 -23.23 41.02
N VAL A 179 7.05 -23.16 40.27
CA VAL A 179 8.03 -24.26 40.11
C VAL A 179 8.73 -24.55 41.44
N TYR A 180 9.16 -23.51 42.16
CA TYR A 180 9.80 -23.65 43.47
C TYR A 180 8.87 -24.33 44.48
N THR A 181 7.63 -23.86 44.60
CA THR A 181 6.69 -24.36 45.61
C THR A 181 6.01 -25.68 45.26
N ARG A 182 5.97 -26.09 43.97
CA ARG A 182 5.19 -27.28 43.53
C ARG A 182 5.97 -28.35 42.76
N LEU A 183 7.18 -28.06 42.30
CA LEU A 183 8.07 -29.05 41.65
C LEU A 183 9.34 -29.29 42.45
N ILE A 184 9.94 -28.23 43.03
CA ILE A 184 11.18 -28.36 43.82
C ILE A 184 10.86 -28.71 45.28
N ASN A 185 10.00 -27.93 45.94
CA ASN A 185 9.70 -28.06 47.37
C ASN A 185 8.18 -28.19 47.66
N PRO A 186 7.51 -29.26 47.20
CA PRO A 186 6.06 -29.45 47.35
C PRO A 186 5.54 -29.45 48.80
N GLY A 187 6.42 -29.63 49.80
CA GLY A 187 6.06 -29.59 51.23
C GLY A 187 5.80 -28.18 51.79
N ILE A 188 6.18 -27.10 51.08
CA ILE A 188 6.08 -25.72 51.60
C ILE A 188 4.64 -25.16 51.48
N GLU A 189 3.80 -25.73 50.61
CA GLU A 189 2.47 -25.19 50.28
C GLU A 189 1.50 -25.11 51.48
N GLY A 190 1.75 -25.86 52.56
CA GLY A 190 0.98 -25.79 53.81
C GLY A 190 1.26 -24.56 54.69
N SER A 191 2.35 -23.81 54.47
CA SER A 191 2.71 -22.62 55.24
C SER A 191 2.00 -21.35 54.71
N MET A 192 0.66 -21.39 54.70
CA MET A 192 -0.20 -20.45 53.97
C MET A 192 -0.27 -19.01 54.53
N MET A 193 0.59 -18.63 55.47
CA MET A 193 0.75 -17.24 55.91
C MET A 193 1.90 -16.49 55.19
N MET A 194 2.75 -17.18 54.42
CA MET A 194 3.95 -16.59 53.79
C MET A 194 3.85 -16.41 52.26
N GLY A 195 2.69 -16.70 51.67
CA GLY A 195 2.55 -16.90 50.22
C GLY A 195 2.83 -15.68 49.34
N SER A 196 2.55 -14.46 49.80
CA SER A 196 2.84 -13.23 49.02
C SER A 196 4.31 -12.84 49.13
N GLU A 197 4.82 -12.63 50.35
CA GLU A 197 6.18 -12.13 50.58
C GLU A 197 7.26 -13.09 50.03
N MET A 198 7.09 -14.41 50.23
CA MET A 198 7.98 -15.40 49.63
C MET A 198 7.85 -15.42 48.10
N GLY A 199 6.63 -15.29 47.56
CA GLY A 199 6.39 -15.23 46.11
C GLY A 199 7.03 -14.01 45.44
N ASP A 200 6.97 -12.85 46.09
CA ASP A 200 7.58 -11.61 45.61
C ASP A 200 9.10 -11.62 45.77
N CYS A 201 9.63 -12.17 46.87
CA CYS A 201 11.06 -12.40 47.02
C CYS A 201 11.61 -13.34 45.92
N LEU A 202 10.95 -14.48 45.69
CA LEU A 202 11.29 -15.42 44.61
C LEU A 202 11.31 -14.74 43.23
N ARG A 203 10.33 -13.88 42.92
CA ARG A 203 10.31 -13.09 41.67
C ARG A 203 11.52 -12.17 41.54
N MET A 204 11.92 -11.49 42.62
CA MET A 204 13.07 -10.59 42.62
C MET A 204 14.38 -11.35 42.42
N ILE A 205 14.61 -12.45 43.16
CA ILE A 205 15.89 -13.18 43.14
C ILE A 205 16.04 -14.15 41.97
N ARG A 206 15.01 -14.30 41.11
CA ARG A 206 15.00 -15.23 39.97
C ARG A 206 16.24 -15.07 39.10
N GLN A 207 16.68 -13.84 38.82
CA GLN A 207 17.84 -13.59 37.97
C GLN A 207 19.14 -14.09 38.61
N ASP A 208 19.33 -13.84 39.91
CA ASP A 208 20.52 -14.26 40.66
C ASP A 208 20.58 -15.77 40.91
N VAL A 209 19.42 -16.39 41.15
CA VAL A 209 19.29 -17.86 41.36
C VAL A 209 19.45 -18.65 40.06
N ASN A 210 19.15 -18.04 38.92
CA ASN A 210 19.06 -18.66 37.59
C ASN A 210 18.39 -20.07 37.58
N PRO A 211 17.16 -20.21 38.08
CA PRO A 211 16.52 -21.51 38.33
C PRO A 211 16.18 -22.29 37.06
N PHE A 212 16.26 -21.65 35.89
CA PHE A 212 15.91 -22.22 34.58
C PHE A 212 17.10 -22.36 33.63
N GLY A 213 18.32 -22.07 34.10
CA GLY A 213 19.52 -22.13 33.26
C GLY A 213 19.42 -21.17 32.05
N PRO A 214 20.05 -21.51 30.90
CA PRO A 214 20.10 -20.62 29.73
C PRO A 214 18.78 -20.57 28.95
N HIS A 215 17.82 -21.46 29.22
CA HIS A 215 16.64 -21.66 28.38
C HIS A 215 15.75 -20.41 28.20
N PRO A 216 15.53 -19.55 29.21
CA PRO A 216 14.78 -18.31 29.03
C PRO A 216 15.45 -17.32 28.06
N ASP A 217 16.78 -17.22 28.09
CA ASP A 217 17.54 -16.26 27.30
C ASP A 217 17.62 -16.73 25.84
N VAL A 218 17.84 -18.02 25.61
CA VAL A 218 17.82 -18.65 24.27
C VAL A 218 16.42 -18.50 23.65
N MET A 219 15.36 -18.82 24.40
CA MET A 219 13.98 -18.66 23.94
C MET A 219 13.65 -17.20 23.61
N ALA A 220 14.11 -16.24 24.42
CA ALA A 220 13.92 -14.82 24.16
C ALA A 220 14.60 -14.37 22.85
N GLN A 221 15.86 -14.77 22.64
CA GLN A 221 16.64 -14.40 21.46
C GLN A 221 16.09 -15.03 20.17
N GLU A 222 15.73 -16.33 20.20
CA GLU A 222 15.14 -17.02 19.06
C GLU A 222 13.79 -16.40 18.66
N LEU A 223 12.91 -16.14 19.63
CA LEU A 223 11.63 -15.50 19.36
C LEU A 223 11.81 -14.05 18.87
N ALA A 224 12.69 -13.25 19.48
CA ALA A 224 12.90 -11.87 19.07
C ALA A 224 13.42 -11.77 17.62
N GLY A 225 14.41 -12.59 17.27
CA GLY A 225 14.93 -12.66 15.89
C GLY A 225 13.90 -13.15 14.88
N ALA A 226 13.16 -14.22 15.20
CA ALA A 226 12.19 -14.82 14.27
C ALA A 226 10.91 -14.00 14.11
N LEU A 227 10.41 -13.37 15.19
CA LEU A 227 9.24 -12.49 15.15
C LEU A 227 9.58 -11.11 14.58
N GLY A 228 10.84 -10.66 14.66
CA GLY A 228 11.29 -9.35 14.17
C GLY A 228 11.00 -9.14 12.68
N ALA A 229 11.45 -10.08 11.83
CA ALA A 229 11.15 -10.04 10.39
C ALA A 229 9.64 -10.07 10.10
N GLY A 230 8.88 -10.80 10.93
CA GLY A 230 7.42 -10.89 10.82
C GLY A 230 6.74 -9.55 11.12
N ARG A 231 7.13 -8.90 12.22
CA ARG A 231 6.65 -7.55 12.58
C ARG A 231 7.02 -6.52 11.51
N GLN A 232 8.24 -6.57 10.99
CA GLN A 232 8.70 -5.66 9.93
C GLN A 232 7.87 -5.81 8.64
N LEU A 233 7.58 -7.05 8.22
CA LEU A 233 6.74 -7.29 7.04
C LEU A 233 5.29 -6.83 7.27
N GLY A 234 4.72 -7.06 8.46
CA GLY A 234 3.39 -6.57 8.81
C GLY A 234 3.29 -5.04 8.71
N LEU A 235 4.20 -4.33 9.37
CA LEU A 235 4.27 -2.86 9.32
C LEU A 235 4.49 -2.31 7.90
N ALA A 236 5.27 -3.02 7.06
CA ALA A 236 5.44 -2.64 5.66
C ALA A 236 4.13 -2.78 4.87
N LEU A 237 3.42 -3.90 5.02
CA LEU A 237 2.13 -4.11 4.34
C LEU A 237 1.08 -3.08 4.77
N GLU A 238 1.04 -2.70 6.06
CA GLU A 238 0.19 -1.63 6.57
C GLU A 238 0.53 -0.26 5.94
N GLU A 239 1.80 0.16 5.94
CA GLU A 239 2.23 1.42 5.30
C GLU A 239 1.87 1.43 3.80
N GLY A 240 2.03 0.30 3.10
CA GLY A 240 1.62 0.16 1.71
C GLY A 240 0.14 0.43 1.48
N LEU A 241 -0.74 -0.14 2.33
CA LEU A 241 -2.19 0.09 2.25
C LEU A 241 -2.55 1.54 2.58
N GLU A 242 -1.90 2.13 3.58
CA GLU A 242 -2.14 3.54 3.91
C GLU A 242 -1.71 4.49 2.77
N VAL A 243 -0.59 4.23 2.09
CA VAL A 243 -0.18 4.97 0.90
C VAL A 243 -1.25 4.85 -0.20
N MET A 244 -1.72 3.63 -0.50
CA MET A 244 -2.75 3.43 -1.52
C MET A 244 -4.02 4.23 -1.19
N ASN A 245 -4.58 4.03 0.00
CA ASN A 245 -5.78 4.75 0.47
C ASN A 245 -5.60 6.28 0.43
N ALA A 246 -4.44 6.80 0.86
CA ALA A 246 -4.17 8.24 0.79
C ALA A 246 -4.14 8.77 -0.65
N THR A 247 -3.65 7.98 -1.62
CA THR A 247 -3.63 8.38 -3.04
C THR A 247 -4.99 8.35 -3.71
N GLU A 248 -5.91 7.47 -3.30
CA GLU A 248 -7.27 7.40 -3.85
C GLU A 248 -8.15 8.57 -3.43
N ASN A 249 -7.90 9.15 -2.25
CA ASN A 249 -8.64 10.29 -1.72
C ASN A 249 -8.21 11.65 -2.34
N VAL A 250 -7.26 11.65 -3.30
CA VAL A 250 -6.72 12.88 -3.89
C VAL A 250 -7.71 13.53 -4.87
N ASN A 251 -8.13 14.76 -4.54
CA ASN A 251 -8.95 15.57 -5.44
C ASN A 251 -8.13 16.23 -6.56
N MET A 252 -8.63 16.12 -7.80
CA MET A 252 -8.10 16.87 -8.95
C MET A 252 -8.27 18.38 -8.80
N SER A 253 -7.24 19.14 -9.22
CA SER A 253 -7.27 20.60 -9.22
C SER A 253 -8.23 21.16 -10.28
N LYS A 254 -8.72 22.39 -10.08
CA LYS A 254 -9.60 23.07 -11.07
C LYS A 254 -8.94 23.23 -12.44
N GLU A 255 -7.64 23.49 -12.47
CA GLU A 255 -6.90 23.59 -13.74
C GLU A 255 -6.78 22.23 -14.42
N CYS A 256 -6.49 21.16 -13.67
CA CYS A 256 -6.48 19.79 -14.19
C CYS A 256 -7.84 19.41 -14.82
N VAL A 257 -8.96 19.65 -14.13
CA VAL A 257 -10.31 19.38 -14.68
C VAL A 257 -10.56 20.19 -15.96
N LYS A 258 -10.11 21.44 -16.03
CA LYS A 258 -10.24 22.29 -17.22
C LYS A 258 -9.45 21.75 -18.42
N VAL A 259 -8.19 21.36 -18.24
CA VAL A 259 -7.37 20.79 -19.34
C VAL A 259 -7.85 19.40 -19.75
N LEU A 260 -8.38 18.60 -18.81
CA LEU A 260 -9.03 17.32 -19.11
C LEU A 260 -10.29 17.51 -19.97
N VAL A 261 -11.11 18.54 -19.72
CA VAL A 261 -12.22 18.90 -20.62
C VAL A 261 -11.70 19.31 -22.01
N LYS A 262 -10.60 20.08 -22.09
CA LYS A 262 -9.95 20.42 -23.37
C LYS A 262 -9.50 19.18 -24.15
N MET A 263 -8.96 18.20 -23.45
CA MET A 263 -8.46 16.96 -24.02
C MET A 263 -9.57 15.99 -24.47
N VAL A 264 -10.59 15.77 -23.63
CA VAL A 264 -11.58 14.69 -23.81
C VAL A 264 -12.84 15.15 -24.54
N TYR A 265 -13.26 16.41 -24.38
CA TYR A 265 -14.61 16.84 -24.74
C TYR A 265 -14.69 18.05 -25.70
N CYS A 266 -13.64 18.88 -25.83
CA CYS A 266 -13.75 20.07 -26.70
C CYS A 266 -13.79 19.75 -28.21
N SER A 267 -13.30 18.60 -28.64
CA SER A 267 -13.52 18.08 -30.01
C SER A 267 -15.03 17.89 -30.29
N HIS A 268 -15.79 17.39 -29.33
CA HIS A 268 -17.25 17.19 -29.45
C HIS A 268 -17.98 18.53 -29.66
N CYS A 269 -17.46 19.64 -29.11
CA CYS A 269 -18.03 20.96 -29.33
C CYS A 269 -17.95 21.42 -30.79
N ARG A 270 -16.97 20.88 -31.55
CA ARG A 270 -16.80 21.08 -33.00
C ARG A 270 -17.47 19.98 -33.83
N GLY A 271 -18.30 19.13 -33.22
CA GLY A 271 -18.95 17.97 -33.86
C GLY A 271 -18.08 16.71 -33.97
N LEU A 272 -16.82 16.77 -33.55
CA LEU A 272 -15.84 15.70 -33.73
C LEU A 272 -15.88 14.73 -32.53
N THR A 273 -16.85 13.81 -32.54
CA THR A 273 -17.12 12.88 -31.42
C THR A 273 -16.30 11.58 -31.43
N LEU A 274 -15.67 11.26 -32.56
CA LEU A 274 -14.91 10.02 -32.75
C LEU A 274 -13.38 10.21 -32.66
N ILE A 275 -12.89 11.46 -32.76
CA ILE A 275 -11.46 11.76 -32.74
C ILE A 275 -10.89 11.59 -31.32
N LYS A 276 -9.85 10.77 -31.18
CA LYS A 276 -9.12 10.58 -29.91
C LYS A 276 -8.04 11.66 -29.72
N PRO A 277 -7.69 12.06 -28.48
CA PRO A 277 -6.54 12.92 -28.24
C PRO A 277 -5.25 12.25 -28.69
N CYS A 278 -4.32 13.05 -29.23
CA CYS A 278 -2.98 12.57 -29.59
C CYS A 278 -2.26 12.03 -28.34
N VAL A 279 -1.49 10.95 -28.47
CA VAL A 279 -0.79 10.32 -27.32
C VAL A 279 0.13 11.32 -26.60
N GLY A 280 0.92 12.10 -27.33
CA GLY A 280 1.80 13.13 -26.74
C GLY A 280 1.04 14.24 -25.99
N TYR A 281 -0.13 14.64 -26.50
CA TYR A 281 -1.01 15.59 -25.84
C TYR A 281 -1.59 15.00 -24.54
N CYS A 282 -2.10 13.77 -24.62
CA CYS A 282 -2.61 13.04 -23.46
C CYS A 282 -1.55 12.89 -22.37
N LEU A 283 -0.33 12.47 -22.73
CA LEU A 283 0.77 12.35 -21.77
C LEU A 283 1.10 13.69 -21.11
N ASN A 284 1.16 14.81 -21.84
CA ASN A 284 1.38 16.13 -21.23
C ASN A 284 0.25 16.53 -20.27
N VAL A 285 -1.02 16.30 -20.63
CA VAL A 285 -2.17 16.58 -19.74
C VAL A 285 -2.12 15.70 -18.49
N MET A 286 -1.93 14.39 -18.64
CA MET A 286 -1.97 13.42 -17.55
C MET A 286 -0.76 13.56 -16.61
N ARG A 287 0.47 13.73 -17.14
CA ARG A 287 1.67 13.98 -16.32
C ARG A 287 1.61 15.32 -15.58
N GLY A 288 0.95 16.33 -16.16
CA GLY A 288 0.64 17.58 -15.49
C GLY A 288 -0.37 17.43 -14.35
N CYS A 289 -1.49 16.75 -14.61
CA CYS A 289 -2.53 16.46 -13.62
C CYS A 289 -2.03 15.61 -12.44
N LEU A 290 -1.19 14.60 -12.72
CA LEU A 290 -0.69 13.63 -11.73
C LEU A 290 0.69 13.99 -11.17
N ALA A 291 1.20 15.18 -11.45
CA ALA A 291 2.57 15.59 -11.11
C ALA A 291 2.96 15.41 -9.64
N SER A 292 2.04 15.69 -8.70
CA SER A 292 2.27 15.46 -7.26
C SER A 292 2.20 14.00 -6.86
N LEU A 293 1.47 13.17 -7.61
CA LEU A 293 1.35 11.73 -7.35
C LEU A 293 2.61 11.00 -7.82
N SER A 294 3.17 11.39 -8.97
CA SER A 294 4.45 10.85 -9.46
C SER A 294 5.65 11.17 -8.57
N GLU A 295 5.56 12.13 -7.64
CA GLU A 295 6.60 12.34 -6.61
C GLU A 295 6.74 11.15 -5.64
N LEU A 296 5.73 10.29 -5.54
CA LEU A 296 5.78 9.05 -4.75
C LEU A 296 6.59 7.94 -5.45
N ASP A 297 6.89 8.03 -6.75
CA ASP A 297 7.54 6.94 -7.50
C ASP A 297 8.87 6.48 -6.89
N GLN A 298 9.73 7.42 -6.48
CA GLN A 298 11.04 7.08 -5.89
C GLN A 298 10.93 6.41 -4.52
N PRO A 299 10.23 6.98 -3.51
CA PRO A 299 10.04 6.28 -2.24
C PRO A 299 9.20 5.00 -2.38
N TRP A 300 8.28 4.92 -3.35
CA TRP A 300 7.54 3.69 -3.66
C TRP A 300 8.42 2.58 -4.23
N ARG A 301 9.38 2.90 -5.12
CA ARG A 301 10.37 1.92 -5.61
C ARG A 301 11.25 1.39 -4.49
N ARG A 302 11.66 2.26 -3.56
CA ARG A 302 12.44 1.85 -2.38
C ARG A 302 11.62 0.98 -1.44
N TYR A 303 10.37 1.37 -1.18
CA TYR A 303 9.42 0.62 -0.36
C TYR A 303 9.11 -0.76 -0.96
N THR A 304 8.82 -0.85 -2.26
CA THR A 304 8.56 -2.14 -2.92
C THR A 304 9.79 -3.05 -2.94
N SER A 305 11.01 -2.49 -2.99
CA SER A 305 12.26 -3.25 -2.83
C SER A 305 12.50 -3.70 -1.38
N LEU A 306 12.11 -2.90 -0.39
CA LEU A 306 12.17 -3.27 1.04
C LEU A 306 11.17 -4.39 1.34
N LEU A 307 9.92 -4.21 0.93
CA LEU A 307 8.85 -5.19 1.01
C LEU A 307 9.26 -6.53 0.36
N GLU A 308 9.87 -6.47 -0.83
CA GLU A 308 10.43 -7.66 -1.49
C GLU A 308 11.48 -8.38 -0.63
N GLN A 309 12.40 -7.66 0.01
CA GLN A 309 13.40 -8.24 0.91
C GLN A 309 12.76 -8.87 2.15
N LEU A 310 11.81 -8.19 2.79
CA LEU A 310 11.09 -8.68 3.97
C LEU A 310 10.26 -9.94 3.64
N THR A 311 9.55 -9.95 2.52
CA THR A 311 8.83 -11.15 2.04
C THR A 311 9.79 -12.31 1.75
N HIS A 312 10.97 -12.06 1.16
CA HIS A 312 11.99 -13.11 0.97
C HIS A 312 12.56 -13.63 2.29
N ALA A 313 12.86 -12.76 3.26
CA ALA A 313 13.36 -13.15 4.58
C ALA A 313 12.36 -14.06 5.30
N MET A 314 11.07 -13.70 5.27
CA MET A 314 9.98 -14.52 5.81
C MET A 314 9.78 -15.84 5.06
N ALA A 315 9.94 -15.88 3.74
CA ALA A 315 9.76 -17.09 2.94
C ALA A 315 10.97 -18.04 2.95
N GLY A 316 12.17 -17.51 3.18
CA GLY A 316 13.44 -18.25 3.12
C GLY A 316 13.74 -19.04 4.39
N HIS A 317 13.28 -18.55 5.54
CA HIS A 317 13.49 -19.20 6.82
C HIS A 317 12.17 -19.72 7.39
N HIS A 318 12.10 -21.02 7.69
CA HIS A 318 11.09 -21.57 8.61
C HIS A 318 11.32 -21.10 10.07
N SER A 319 12.15 -20.07 10.29
CA SER A 319 12.58 -19.59 11.62
C SER A 319 11.40 -19.25 12.52
N LEU A 320 10.35 -18.62 11.98
CA LEU A 320 9.17 -18.30 12.76
C LEU A 320 8.41 -19.54 13.23
N GLU A 321 8.10 -20.46 12.31
CA GLU A 321 7.41 -21.71 12.65
C GLU A 321 8.25 -22.52 13.64
N LEU A 322 9.55 -22.64 13.40
CA LEU A 322 10.49 -23.34 14.29
C LEU A 322 10.59 -22.67 15.67
N ALA A 323 10.72 -21.35 15.76
CA ALA A 323 10.82 -20.63 17.04
C ALA A 323 9.52 -20.70 17.83
N LEU A 324 8.36 -20.50 17.18
CA LEU A 324 7.06 -20.63 17.84
C LEU A 324 6.78 -22.06 18.29
N LEU A 325 7.08 -23.09 17.49
CA LEU A 325 6.95 -24.49 17.93
C LEU A 325 7.99 -24.87 19.01
N GLY A 326 9.17 -24.26 18.96
CA GLY A 326 10.28 -24.44 19.90
C GLY A 326 9.96 -23.98 21.33
N VAL A 327 9.01 -23.05 21.51
CA VAL A 327 8.54 -22.57 22.84
C VAL A 327 8.23 -23.72 23.81
N ARG A 328 7.54 -24.77 23.33
CA ARG A 328 7.23 -25.96 24.15
C ARG A 328 8.49 -26.68 24.63
N GLY A 329 9.51 -26.77 23.78
CA GLY A 329 10.80 -27.38 24.10
C GLY A 329 11.55 -26.57 25.15
N HIS A 330 11.73 -25.27 24.93
CA HIS A 330 12.42 -24.39 25.87
C HIS A 330 11.80 -24.38 27.27
N VAL A 331 10.47 -24.37 27.38
CA VAL A 331 9.81 -24.47 28.69
C VAL A 331 9.98 -25.85 29.30
N ASN A 332 9.97 -26.94 28.53
CA ASN A 332 10.23 -28.27 29.05
C ASN A 332 11.64 -28.39 29.65
N GLU A 333 12.66 -27.99 28.89
CA GLU A 333 14.05 -28.07 29.33
C GLU A 333 14.33 -27.14 30.53
N ALA A 334 13.72 -25.94 30.56
CA ALA A 334 13.76 -25.07 31.73
C ALA A 334 13.20 -25.74 33.00
N LEU A 335 12.06 -26.43 32.89
CA LEU A 335 11.43 -27.13 34.02
C LEU A 335 12.27 -28.34 34.48
N LEU A 336 12.80 -29.13 33.54
CA LEU A 336 13.73 -30.24 33.84
C LEU A 336 15.02 -29.73 34.51
N TYR A 337 15.58 -28.62 34.03
CA TYR A 337 16.75 -27.97 34.63
C TYR A 337 16.48 -27.56 36.08
N ALA A 338 15.32 -26.94 36.34
CA ALA A 338 14.91 -26.51 37.67
C ALA A 338 14.74 -27.70 38.65
N GLN A 339 14.18 -28.82 38.17
CA GLN A 339 14.06 -30.05 38.97
C GLN A 339 15.43 -30.67 39.27
N LEU A 340 16.33 -30.73 38.28
CA LEU A 340 17.66 -31.31 38.42
C LEU A 340 18.55 -30.52 39.40
N HIS A 341 18.43 -29.19 39.39
CA HIS A 341 19.22 -28.29 40.26
C HIS A 341 18.48 -27.89 41.55
N GLY A 342 17.34 -28.54 41.85
CA GLY A 342 16.47 -28.23 42.98
C GLY A 342 17.18 -27.98 44.32
N PRO A 343 18.09 -28.86 44.79
CA PRO A 343 18.81 -28.66 46.05
C PRO A 343 19.67 -27.39 46.10
N LEU A 344 20.31 -27.02 44.98
CA LEU A 344 21.12 -25.80 44.86
C LEU A 344 20.23 -24.55 44.84
N ILE A 345 19.08 -24.64 44.16
CA ILE A 345 18.07 -23.57 44.10
C ILE A 345 17.53 -23.33 45.52
N THR A 346 17.10 -24.38 46.24
CA THR A 346 16.62 -24.29 47.63
C THR A 346 17.65 -23.65 48.56
N ALA A 347 18.91 -24.12 48.53
CA ALA A 347 19.97 -23.54 49.38
C ALA A 347 20.22 -22.04 49.11
N THR A 348 20.08 -21.60 47.85
CA THR A 348 20.21 -20.17 47.48
C THR A 348 18.98 -19.37 47.91
N VAL A 349 17.77 -19.91 47.73
CA VAL A 349 16.51 -19.26 48.14
C VAL A 349 16.45 -19.12 49.67
N ASP A 350 16.77 -20.17 50.42
CA ASP A 350 16.75 -20.13 51.90
C ASP A 350 17.75 -19.10 52.46
N LYS A 351 18.86 -18.87 51.77
CA LYS A 351 19.86 -17.84 52.14
C LYS A 351 19.36 -16.40 51.92
N VAL A 352 18.47 -16.16 50.95
CA VAL A 352 18.08 -14.79 50.54
C VAL A 352 16.64 -14.44 50.91
N CYS A 353 15.70 -15.38 50.76
CA CYS A 353 14.29 -15.24 51.14
C CYS A 353 13.94 -15.90 52.48
N GLY A 354 14.81 -16.73 53.05
CA GLY A 354 14.61 -17.28 54.39
C GLY A 354 14.79 -16.21 55.46
N LEU A 355 13.77 -16.02 56.31
CA LEU A 355 13.84 -15.15 57.48
C LEU A 355 14.90 -15.65 58.47
N SER A 356 16.11 -15.14 58.36
CA SER A 356 17.17 -15.37 59.35
C SER A 356 16.89 -14.57 60.62
N THR A 357 16.17 -15.17 61.58
CA THR A 357 16.30 -14.77 62.99
C THR A 357 17.66 -15.22 63.52
N GLY A 358 18.69 -14.46 63.19
CA GLY A 358 20.06 -14.65 63.64
C GLY A 358 20.86 -13.37 63.47
N GLU A 359 21.13 -12.69 64.58
CA GLU A 359 21.91 -11.44 64.60
C GLU A 359 23.33 -11.63 64.05
N PRO A 360 23.88 -10.67 63.29
CA PRO A 360 25.28 -10.70 62.89
C PRO A 360 26.19 -10.26 64.04
N PRO A 361 27.25 -11.02 64.38
CA PRO A 361 28.34 -10.48 65.18
C PRO A 361 29.10 -9.45 64.33
N SER A 362 29.11 -8.21 64.79
CA SER A 362 29.98 -7.16 64.26
C SER A 362 31.45 -7.58 64.36
N MET A 363 32.21 -7.41 63.28
CA MET A 363 33.60 -6.97 63.37
C MET A 363 34.07 -6.25 62.11
N GLN A 364 34.84 -5.19 62.32
CA GLN A 364 35.29 -4.20 61.33
C GLN A 364 36.83 -4.30 61.14
N PRO A 365 37.52 -3.41 60.41
CA PRO A 365 38.18 -3.75 59.15
C PRO A 365 39.71 -3.84 59.23
N THR A 366 40.32 -4.50 58.23
CA THR A 366 41.76 -4.35 57.92
C THR A 366 42.00 -4.42 56.41
N GLY A 367 42.61 -3.38 55.84
CA GLY A 367 43.37 -3.47 54.58
C GLY A 367 44.74 -4.16 54.81
N PRO A 368 45.59 -4.35 53.78
CA PRO A 368 46.02 -3.25 52.91
C PRO A 368 46.17 -3.54 51.39
N GLU A 369 45.91 -2.49 50.60
CA GLU A 369 46.76 -1.84 49.57
C GLU A 369 47.76 -2.60 48.63
N VAL A 370 47.93 -1.99 47.43
CA VAL A 370 48.99 -2.16 46.36
C VAL A 370 49.05 -3.52 45.60
N ILE A 371 49.35 -3.65 44.28
CA ILE A 371 49.95 -2.77 43.24
C ILE A 371 49.23 -2.87 41.87
N THR A 372 49.21 -1.74 41.17
CA THR A 372 48.96 -1.44 39.73
C THR A 372 49.33 -2.50 38.66
N SER A 373 48.58 -2.53 37.56
CA SER A 373 49.13 -2.66 36.19
C SER A 373 48.20 -2.09 35.12
N THR A 374 48.68 -1.05 34.41
CA THR A 374 48.03 -0.35 33.29
C THR A 374 48.50 -0.88 31.93
N VAL A 375 47.59 -1.00 30.95
CA VAL A 375 47.85 -0.70 29.52
C VAL A 375 46.58 -0.08 28.89
N THR A 376 46.74 0.86 27.96
CA THR A 376 45.68 1.73 27.39
C THR A 376 45.69 1.71 25.85
N SER A 377 44.69 2.33 25.21
CA SER A 377 44.63 2.83 23.80
C SER A 377 44.15 1.83 22.71
N SER A 378 43.00 1.98 22.00
CA SER A 378 42.51 2.97 20.97
C SER A 378 42.78 2.52 19.51
N SER A 379 42.03 2.84 18.43
CA SER A 379 40.83 3.70 18.18
C SER A 379 40.16 3.39 16.80
N LEU A 380 38.98 3.98 16.51
CA LEU A 380 38.23 3.97 15.22
C LEU A 380 38.70 5.11 14.24
N PRO A 381 38.01 5.39 13.10
CA PRO A 381 37.90 4.71 11.79
C PRO A 381 38.49 5.63 10.63
N PRO A 382 38.18 5.58 9.29
CA PRO A 382 36.84 5.88 8.69
C PRO A 382 36.47 5.33 7.25
N SER A 383 35.19 5.55 6.90
CA SER A 383 34.44 5.68 5.60
C SER A 383 35.12 5.73 4.21
N ALA A 384 34.47 5.15 3.16
CA ALA A 384 33.93 5.86 1.95
C ALA A 384 33.40 4.92 0.80
N ALA A 385 32.45 5.43 -0.01
CA ALA A 385 31.95 4.88 -1.30
C ALA A 385 32.64 5.62 -2.51
N PRO A 386 32.27 5.57 -3.83
CA PRO A 386 31.00 5.17 -4.50
C PRO A 386 31.09 4.52 -5.93
N SER A 387 29.93 4.44 -6.63
CA SER A 387 29.66 4.72 -8.08
C SER A 387 28.92 3.64 -8.92
N GLN A 388 28.10 4.10 -9.88
CA GLN A 388 27.20 3.34 -10.77
C GLN A 388 27.87 3.04 -12.15
N PRO A 389 27.21 2.28 -13.07
CA PRO A 389 26.36 2.96 -14.08
C PRO A 389 25.07 2.22 -14.54
N LEU A 390 24.24 2.96 -15.29
CA LEU A 390 23.04 2.60 -16.08
C LEU A 390 23.44 1.98 -17.46
N PRO A 391 22.58 1.29 -18.26
CA PRO A 391 21.41 1.92 -18.92
C PRO A 391 20.16 1.07 -19.34
N GLU A 392 19.07 1.80 -19.60
CA GLU A 392 18.03 1.66 -20.66
C GLU A 392 17.47 0.28 -21.12
N GLN A 393 16.29 -0.11 -20.62
CA GLN A 393 15.30 -0.89 -21.39
C GLN A 393 13.86 -0.86 -20.79
N TRP A 394 13.07 0.19 -21.03
CA TRP A 394 11.74 0.39 -20.38
C TRP A 394 10.55 0.69 -21.33
N LEU A 395 10.57 0.19 -22.57
CA LEU A 395 9.45 0.35 -23.53
C LEU A 395 8.66 -0.95 -23.81
N GLY A 396 9.05 -2.09 -23.22
CA GLY A 396 8.39 -3.39 -23.47
C GLY A 396 7.47 -3.91 -22.36
N GLN A 397 7.44 -3.27 -21.18
CA GLN A 397 6.83 -3.88 -19.98
C GLN A 397 5.36 -3.49 -19.71
N LEU A 398 4.82 -2.48 -20.39
CA LEU A 398 3.46 -1.96 -20.13
C LEU A 398 2.34 -2.95 -20.51
N ALA A 399 2.58 -3.82 -21.50
CA ALA A 399 1.60 -4.82 -21.94
C ALA A 399 1.14 -5.80 -20.84
N HIS A 400 1.93 -5.99 -19.77
CA HIS A 400 1.59 -6.90 -18.67
C HIS A 400 0.63 -6.30 -17.63
N LEU A 401 0.36 -5.00 -17.66
CA LEU A 401 -0.55 -4.33 -16.71
C LEU A 401 -2.03 -4.49 -17.09
N ARG A 402 -2.32 -4.99 -18.30
CA ARG A 402 -3.69 -5.17 -18.85
C ARG A 402 -4.33 -6.53 -18.58
N SER A 403 -3.62 -7.51 -18.02
CA SER A 403 -4.19 -8.83 -17.73
C SER A 403 -4.96 -8.82 -16.40
N SER A 404 -6.26 -8.49 -16.44
CA SER A 404 -7.14 -8.53 -15.26
C SER A 404 -7.22 -9.94 -14.66
N PHE A 405 -7.26 -10.02 -13.33
CA PHE A 405 -7.21 -11.31 -12.64
C PHE A 405 -8.58 -12.01 -12.63
N PRO A 406 -8.62 -13.33 -12.89
CA PRO A 406 -9.75 -14.13 -12.45
C PRO A 406 -9.66 -14.29 -10.93
N LEU A 407 -10.29 -13.37 -10.19
CA LEU A 407 -10.53 -13.45 -8.75
C LEU A 407 -11.38 -14.69 -8.43
N LYS A 408 -10.73 -15.86 -8.35
CA LYS A 408 -11.33 -17.07 -7.78
C LYS A 408 -11.17 -17.01 -6.26
N PRO A 409 -12.26 -17.07 -5.48
CA PRO A 409 -12.16 -17.34 -4.05
C PRO A 409 -11.51 -18.72 -3.87
N SER A 410 -10.26 -18.75 -3.38
CA SER A 410 -9.53 -20.00 -3.23
C SER A 410 -10.14 -20.80 -2.08
N LYS A 411 -10.96 -21.80 -2.42
CA LYS A 411 -11.46 -22.78 -1.45
C LYS A 411 -10.28 -23.59 -0.90
N ASN A 412 -9.91 -23.26 0.33
CA ASN A 412 -9.35 -24.19 1.32
C ASN A 412 -8.16 -25.03 0.83
N ASN A 413 -7.04 -24.37 0.53
CA ASN A 413 -5.73 -25.01 0.46
C ASN A 413 -4.82 -24.39 1.53
N LYS A 414 -4.13 -25.23 2.32
CA LYS A 414 -3.03 -24.78 3.19
C LYS A 414 -1.82 -24.40 2.32
N HIS A 415 -1.83 -23.20 1.75
CA HIS A 415 -0.65 -22.65 1.09
C HIS A 415 0.42 -22.38 2.15
N ASN A 416 1.57 -23.05 2.05
CA ASN A 416 2.76 -22.71 2.84
C ASN A 416 3.15 -21.25 2.50
N LEU A 417 3.59 -20.48 3.51
CA LEU A 417 4.12 -19.12 3.40
C LEU A 417 4.97 -18.91 2.14
N ARG A 418 5.86 -19.85 1.84
CA ARG A 418 6.76 -19.81 0.68
C ARG A 418 6.03 -19.72 -0.66
N THR A 419 4.88 -20.37 -0.80
CA THR A 419 4.04 -20.31 -2.01
C THR A 419 3.34 -18.96 -2.11
N LEU A 420 2.71 -18.52 -1.01
CA LEU A 420 2.02 -17.23 -0.91
C LEU A 420 2.96 -16.06 -1.21
N SER A 421 4.14 -16.05 -0.57
CA SER A 421 5.19 -15.06 -0.78
C SER A 421 5.68 -15.02 -2.23
N ARG A 422 5.89 -16.18 -2.87
CA ARG A 422 6.32 -16.23 -4.28
C ARG A 422 5.27 -15.65 -5.23
N GLU A 423 3.99 -15.97 -5.02
CA GLU A 423 2.89 -15.46 -5.84
C GLU A 423 2.75 -13.95 -5.68
N PHE A 424 2.77 -13.44 -4.44
CA PHE A 424 2.79 -12.01 -4.14
C PHE A 424 3.95 -11.28 -4.82
N LEU A 425 5.18 -11.79 -4.68
CA LEU A 425 6.38 -11.21 -5.27
C LEU A 425 6.31 -11.10 -6.80
N MET A 426 5.80 -12.13 -7.50
CA MET A 426 5.67 -12.08 -8.96
C MET A 426 4.74 -10.97 -9.44
N TYR A 427 3.68 -10.66 -8.68
CA TYR A 427 2.76 -9.57 -9.03
C TYR A 427 3.29 -8.21 -8.59
N LEU A 428 3.93 -8.13 -7.42
CA LEU A 428 4.51 -6.88 -6.91
C LEU A 428 5.53 -6.25 -7.89
N GLN A 429 6.29 -7.07 -8.63
CA GLN A 429 7.21 -6.58 -9.67
C GLN A 429 6.54 -5.66 -10.70
N ARG A 430 5.28 -5.94 -11.07
CA ARG A 430 4.52 -5.15 -12.05
C ARG A 430 4.25 -3.73 -11.55
N TYR A 431 4.06 -3.58 -10.24
CA TYR A 431 3.64 -2.34 -9.59
C TYR A 431 4.80 -1.49 -9.03
N LYS A 432 6.06 -1.94 -9.17
CA LYS A 432 7.25 -1.15 -8.80
C LYS A 432 7.31 0.24 -9.44
N SER A 433 6.73 0.39 -10.64
CA SER A 433 6.69 1.65 -11.39
C SER A 433 5.33 2.35 -11.36
N PHE A 434 4.39 1.94 -10.50
CA PHE A 434 2.97 2.31 -10.58
C PHE A 434 2.73 3.83 -10.73
N PHE A 435 3.24 4.66 -9.80
CA PHE A 435 3.03 6.11 -9.83
C PHE A 435 3.71 6.85 -10.99
N ALA A 436 4.73 6.26 -11.62
CA ALA A 436 5.34 6.79 -12.84
C ALA A 436 4.67 6.28 -14.14
N ALA A 437 4.04 5.09 -14.12
CA ALA A 437 3.40 4.48 -15.29
C ALA A 437 1.90 4.83 -15.43
N LEU A 438 1.29 5.40 -14.40
CA LEU A 438 -0.13 5.74 -14.37
C LEU A 438 -0.56 6.74 -15.47
N PRO A 439 0.22 7.78 -15.84
CA PRO A 439 -0.11 8.64 -16.98
C PRO A 439 -0.19 7.88 -18.31
N GLU A 440 0.71 6.93 -18.54
CA GLU A 440 0.76 6.08 -19.73
C GLU A 440 -0.44 5.12 -19.76
N MET A 441 -0.72 4.43 -18.64
CA MET A 441 -1.88 3.54 -18.52
C MET A 441 -3.19 4.28 -18.83
N LEU A 442 -3.35 5.51 -18.36
CA LEU A 442 -4.55 6.33 -18.59
C LEU A 442 -4.64 6.90 -20.02
N CYS A 443 -3.55 6.88 -20.80
CA CYS A 443 -3.53 7.28 -22.21
C CYS A 443 -3.58 6.08 -23.18
N GLU A 444 -3.41 4.85 -22.71
CA GLU A 444 -3.51 3.63 -23.52
C GLU A 444 -4.98 3.23 -23.81
N GLY A 445 -5.54 3.72 -24.91
CA GLY A 445 -6.87 3.32 -25.38
C GLY A 445 -6.95 1.83 -25.81
N GLU A 446 -8.16 1.26 -25.77
CA GLU A 446 -8.45 -0.02 -26.41
C GLU A 446 -8.22 0.07 -27.92
N ASN A 447 -7.38 -0.85 -28.42
CA ASN A 447 -7.03 -1.08 -29.82
C ASN A 447 -6.50 0.15 -30.57
N VAL A 448 -5.17 0.13 -30.82
CA VAL A 448 -4.50 1.03 -31.76
C VAL A 448 -4.91 0.64 -33.18
N VAL A 449 -6.02 1.20 -33.64
CA VAL A 449 -6.14 1.56 -35.06
C VAL A 449 -5.21 2.75 -35.25
N ASP A 450 -4.34 2.66 -36.24
CA ASP A 450 -3.37 3.70 -36.58
C ASP A 450 -4.10 4.85 -37.31
N ASP A 451 -4.91 5.59 -36.55
CA ASP A 451 -5.63 6.76 -37.05
C ASP A 451 -4.60 7.83 -37.42
N SER A 452 -4.48 8.11 -38.72
CA SER A 452 -3.55 9.08 -39.30
C SER A 452 -3.75 10.53 -38.84
N THR A 453 -4.78 10.79 -38.01
CA THR A 453 -5.04 12.09 -37.39
C THR A 453 -5.57 11.94 -35.96
N CYS A 454 -5.27 12.91 -35.11
CA CYS A 454 -5.66 12.94 -33.70
C CYS A 454 -5.96 14.37 -33.23
N TRP A 455 -6.62 14.49 -32.08
CA TRP A 455 -6.96 15.79 -31.47
C TRP A 455 -5.77 16.35 -30.67
N SER A 456 -5.30 17.53 -31.06
CA SER A 456 -4.19 18.26 -30.42
C SER A 456 -4.59 19.09 -29.19
N GLY A 457 -5.89 19.24 -28.94
CA GLY A 457 -6.44 20.17 -27.97
C GLY A 457 -7.10 21.40 -28.60
N ASP A 458 -6.62 21.83 -29.77
CA ASP A 458 -7.18 22.98 -30.50
C ASP A 458 -7.72 22.57 -31.89
N ASP A 459 -7.01 21.69 -32.60
CA ASP A 459 -7.45 21.16 -33.90
C ASP A 459 -7.10 19.67 -34.14
N VAL A 460 -7.64 19.11 -35.22
CA VAL A 460 -7.26 17.79 -35.74
C VAL A 460 -5.93 17.90 -36.48
N VAL A 461 -4.95 17.08 -36.13
CA VAL A 461 -3.57 17.10 -36.67
C VAL A 461 -3.09 15.69 -36.99
N GLU A 462 -2.12 15.55 -37.90
CA GLU A 462 -1.46 14.26 -38.16
C GLU A 462 -0.66 13.76 -36.94
N SER A 463 -0.01 14.68 -36.21
CA SER A 463 0.75 14.36 -35.00
C SER A 463 0.85 15.55 -34.05
N TYR A 464 1.03 15.27 -32.76
CA TYR A 464 1.26 16.30 -31.74
C TYR A 464 2.71 16.78 -31.78
N THR A 465 2.90 18.07 -32.07
CA THR A 465 4.21 18.71 -32.23
C THR A 465 4.80 19.25 -30.92
N GLY A 466 4.01 19.29 -29.85
CA GLY A 466 4.46 19.74 -28.53
C GLY A 466 5.49 18.79 -27.91
N ARG A 467 6.48 19.33 -27.22
CA ARG A 467 7.45 18.50 -26.48
C ARG A 467 6.73 17.78 -25.34
N VAL A 468 6.84 16.46 -25.30
CA VAL A 468 6.31 15.65 -24.20
C VAL A 468 7.25 15.75 -23.00
N VAL A 469 6.75 16.27 -21.86
CA VAL A 469 7.54 16.40 -20.62
C VAL A 469 7.53 15.11 -19.80
N GLY A 470 8.54 14.92 -18.96
CA GLY A 470 8.62 13.79 -18.04
C GLY A 470 7.66 13.88 -16.85
N ASN A 471 7.78 12.92 -15.93
CA ASN A 471 6.99 12.84 -14.70
C ASN A 471 7.52 13.77 -13.58
N GLY A 472 6.69 13.99 -12.56
CA GLY A 472 7.05 14.76 -11.36
C GLY A 472 6.99 16.28 -11.54
N LEU A 473 7.01 17.01 -10.43
CA LEU A 473 6.80 18.46 -10.37
C LEU A 473 7.89 19.26 -11.10
N HIS A 474 9.14 18.76 -11.09
CA HIS A 474 10.24 19.43 -11.78
C HIS A 474 10.03 19.48 -13.30
N ALA A 475 9.63 18.35 -13.90
CA ALA A 475 9.39 18.26 -15.34
C ALA A 475 8.20 19.12 -15.80
N GLN A 476 7.19 19.31 -14.95
CA GLN A 476 6.07 20.20 -15.26
C GLN A 476 6.47 21.67 -15.37
N ARG A 477 7.72 22.01 -14.96
CA ARG A 477 8.44 23.26 -15.27
C ARG A 477 8.26 23.74 -16.72
N GLN A 478 8.14 22.79 -17.65
CA GLN A 478 8.18 23.00 -19.10
C GLN A 478 6.94 22.43 -19.81
N ASN A 479 5.87 22.09 -19.07
CA ASN A 479 4.66 21.48 -19.65
C ASN A 479 3.87 22.54 -20.43
N PRO A 480 3.60 22.35 -21.74
CA PRO A 480 2.84 23.31 -22.54
C PRO A 480 1.33 23.32 -22.20
N GLU A 481 0.80 22.22 -21.66
CA GLU A 481 -0.65 22.04 -21.45
C GLU A 481 -1.11 22.36 -20.03
N VAL A 482 -0.26 22.14 -19.01
CA VAL A 482 -0.67 22.20 -17.60
C VAL A 482 0.29 23.04 -16.74
N ASN A 483 -0.23 24.10 -16.13
CA ASN A 483 0.52 24.94 -15.19
C ASN A 483 0.38 24.41 -13.75
N VAL A 484 1.37 23.64 -13.30
CA VAL A 484 1.42 23.09 -11.93
C VAL A 484 2.15 24.06 -10.99
N ARG A 485 1.37 24.79 -10.17
CA ARG A 485 1.89 25.88 -9.33
C ARG A 485 2.51 25.44 -8.01
N SER A 486 2.06 24.34 -7.43
CA SER A 486 2.50 23.86 -6.11
C SER A 486 2.25 22.35 -5.96
N PRO A 487 3.01 21.64 -5.11
CA PRO A 487 2.67 20.29 -4.69
C PRO A 487 1.28 20.24 -4.02
N ASN A 488 0.63 19.07 -4.09
CA ASN A 488 -0.49 18.75 -3.19
C ASN A 488 0.07 18.48 -1.78
N PRO A 489 -0.43 19.14 -0.72
CA PRO A 489 0.13 19.02 0.63
C PRO A 489 -0.06 17.62 1.24
N THR A 490 -1.21 16.97 1.01
CA THR A 490 -1.47 15.61 1.50
C THR A 490 -0.53 14.59 0.84
N LEU A 491 -0.27 14.73 -0.46
CA LEU A 491 0.71 13.87 -1.13
C LEU A 491 2.16 14.15 -0.71
N ALA A 492 2.48 15.38 -0.30
CA ALA A 492 3.80 15.69 0.27
C ALA A 492 3.98 15.03 1.65
N GLU A 493 2.95 15.06 2.51
CA GLU A 493 2.95 14.37 3.81
C GLU A 493 3.10 12.84 3.66
N VAL A 494 2.35 12.23 2.73
CA VAL A 494 2.49 10.79 2.38
C VAL A 494 3.89 10.48 1.86
N LYS A 495 4.48 11.37 1.04
CA LYS A 495 5.85 11.23 0.55
C LYS A 495 6.86 11.23 1.69
N GLU A 496 6.81 12.23 2.57
CA GLU A 496 7.73 12.36 3.71
C GLU A 496 7.60 11.17 4.67
N ARG A 497 6.38 10.70 4.94
CA ARG A 497 6.14 9.52 5.77
C ARG A 497 6.73 8.25 5.15
N LEU A 498 6.51 8.02 3.85
CA LEU A 498 7.05 6.86 3.14
C LEU A 498 8.59 6.95 3.02
N GLU A 499 9.16 8.15 2.87
CA GLU A 499 10.61 8.37 2.90
C GLU A 499 11.21 8.10 4.28
N LEU A 500 10.52 8.48 5.37
CA LEU A 500 10.91 8.17 6.74
C LEU A 500 10.82 6.67 7.04
N PHE A 501 9.73 6.02 6.63
CA PHE A 501 9.56 4.56 6.74
C PHE A 501 10.74 3.84 6.06
N ASN A 502 11.04 4.21 4.81
CA ASN A 502 12.18 3.67 4.06
C ASN A 502 13.57 3.93 4.69
N GLN A 503 13.71 4.87 5.64
CA GLN A 503 14.94 5.13 6.38
C GLN A 503 15.04 4.34 7.69
N ILE A 504 13.91 3.92 8.28
CA ILE A 504 13.88 3.15 9.54
C ILE A 504 14.20 1.67 9.29
N PHE A 505 13.85 1.15 8.12
CA PHE A 505 13.99 -0.27 7.76
C PHE A 505 15.07 -0.55 6.69
N CYS A 506 15.90 0.45 6.33
CA CYS A 506 17.11 0.30 5.49
C CYS A 506 18.37 0.56 6.31
#